data_AF-A0A351I9S4-F1
#
_entry.id   AF-A0A351I9S4-F1
#
_cell.length_a   1.000
_cell.length_b   1.000
_cell.length_c   1.000
_cell.angle_alpha   90.00
_cell.angle_beta   90.00
_cell.angle_gamma   90.00
#
_symmetry.space_group_name_H-M   'P 1'
#
loop_
_entity.id
_entity.type
_entity.pdbx_description
1 polymer ?
#
loop_
_entity_poly.entity_id
_entity_poly.type
_entity_poly.pdbx_seq_one_letter_code
_entity_poly.pdbx_strand_id
1 'polypeptide(L)'
;MIKTKKTLTNFAKMEINTIHGYSTCYNKLLNKNHSLALLELMAEHVDEIRQRHSKGDKHYLIETGDLLILCFELIKESKSCPDVILFRCYGRYHKKLPELIKKVSGDARKFKR
;
A
#
# COMPACT_ATOMS: atom_id res chain seq x y z
N MET A 1 -20.67 -19.53 -15.04
CA MET A 1 -19.36 -18.85 -14.97
C MET A 1 -19.03 -18.54 -13.52
N ILE A 2 -18.01 -19.19 -12.96
CA ILE A 2 -17.54 -18.93 -11.60
C ILE A 2 -16.89 -17.54 -11.59
N LYS A 3 -17.54 -16.55 -10.94
CA LYS A 3 -16.91 -15.27 -10.64
C LYS A 3 -15.82 -15.53 -9.60
N THR A 4 -14.58 -15.70 -10.03
CA THR A 4 -13.43 -15.71 -9.10
C THR A 4 -13.43 -14.35 -8.38
N LYS A 5 -13.80 -14.35 -7.09
CA LYS A 5 -13.65 -13.18 -6.24
C LYS A 5 -12.16 -12.86 -6.20
N LYS A 6 -11.74 -11.85 -6.97
CA LYS A 6 -10.37 -11.33 -7.00
C LYS A 6 -10.03 -10.82 -5.59
N THR A 7 -9.39 -11.67 -4.81
CA THR A 7 -9.04 -11.47 -3.41
C THR A 7 -7.57 -11.80 -3.23
N LEU A 8 -6.95 -11.27 -2.18
CA LEU A 8 -5.66 -11.77 -1.72
C LEU A 8 -5.75 -13.28 -1.54
N THR A 9 -4.72 -13.98 -2.03
CA THR A 9 -4.65 -15.43 -1.90
C THR A 9 -4.69 -15.82 -0.42
N ASN A 10 -5.24 -17.00 -0.12
CA ASN A 10 -5.28 -17.49 1.26
C ASN A 10 -3.88 -17.59 1.87
N PHE A 11 -2.88 -17.91 1.05
CA PHE A 11 -1.47 -17.89 1.44
C PHE A 11 -1.02 -16.50 1.91
N ALA A 12 -1.23 -15.46 1.10
CA ALA A 12 -0.84 -14.10 1.48
C ALA A 12 -1.54 -13.63 2.77
N LYS A 13 -2.82 -13.97 2.96
CA LYS A 13 -3.55 -13.65 4.20
C LYS A 13 -2.95 -14.34 5.42
N MET A 14 -2.54 -15.60 5.28
CA MET A 14 -1.90 -16.36 6.35
C MET A 14 -0.57 -15.71 6.76
N GLU A 15 0.29 -15.40 5.80
CA GLU A 15 1.58 -14.75 6.06
C GLU A 15 1.41 -13.39 6.73
N ILE A 16 0.50 -12.53 6.23
CA ILE A 16 0.20 -11.23 6.86
C ILE A 16 -0.25 -11.41 8.31
N ASN A 17 -1.03 -12.46 8.61
CA ASN A 17 -1.48 -12.73 9.98
C ASN A 17 -0.32 -13.12 10.89
N THR A 18 0.57 -13.98 10.39
CA THR A 18 1.76 -14.44 11.10
C THR A 18 2.71 -13.28 11.39
N ILE A 19 3.07 -12.50 10.37
CA ILE A 19 3.97 -11.33 10.50
C ILE A 19 3.38 -10.33 11.50
N HIS A 20 2.09 -10.00 11.38
CA HIS A 20 1.41 -9.10 12.31
C HIS A 20 1.45 -9.59 13.75
N GLY A 21 1.32 -10.90 13.98
CA GLY A 21 1.46 -11.50 15.31
C GLY A 21 2.85 -11.27 15.90
N TYR A 22 3.91 -11.52 15.11
CA TYR A 22 5.29 -11.27 15.53
C TYR A 22 5.58 -9.78 15.74
N SER A 23 5.17 -8.93 14.82
CA SER A 23 5.38 -7.47 14.90
C SER A 23 4.67 -6.86 16.11
N THR A 24 3.46 -7.31 16.42
CA THR A 24 2.73 -6.90 17.63
C THR A 24 3.46 -7.34 18.90
N CYS A 25 3.93 -8.59 18.93
CA CYS A 25 4.66 -9.13 20.09
C CYS A 25 5.95 -8.35 20.34
N TYR A 26 6.73 -8.11 19.28
CA TYR A 26 7.96 -7.35 19.34
C TYR A 26 7.73 -5.91 19.85
N ASN A 27 6.76 -5.20 19.29
CA ASN A 27 6.46 -3.83 19.72
C ASN A 27 5.92 -3.76 21.15
N LYS A 28 5.19 -4.78 21.61
CA LYS A 28 4.79 -4.90 23.01
C LYS A 28 6.00 -5.06 23.94
N LEU A 29 7.00 -5.86 23.56
CA LEU A 29 8.25 -6.00 24.33
C LEU A 29 9.02 -4.69 24.43
N LEU A 30 8.95 -3.86 23.39
CA LEU A 30 9.56 -2.52 23.38
C LEU A 30 8.70 -1.43 24.03
N ASN A 31 7.51 -1.76 24.56
CA ASN A 31 6.53 -0.79 25.04
C ASN A 31 6.21 0.32 24.02
N LYS A 32 6.20 -0.03 22.73
CA LYS A 32 5.85 0.88 21.63
C LYS A 32 4.41 0.66 21.18
N ASN A 33 3.75 1.74 20.78
CA ASN A 33 2.48 1.63 20.06
C ASN A 33 2.75 1.02 18.69
N HIS A 34 2.13 -0.13 18.41
CA HIS A 34 2.37 -0.88 17.18
C HIS A 34 2.06 -0.07 15.91
N SER A 35 0.89 0.58 15.84
CA SER A 35 0.50 1.41 14.70
C SER A 35 1.49 2.55 14.42
N LEU A 36 2.00 3.21 15.46
CA LEU A 36 2.98 4.27 15.30
C LEU A 36 4.32 3.72 14.80
N ALA A 37 4.78 2.60 15.36
CA ALA A 37 6.00 1.95 14.91
C ALA A 37 5.91 1.49 13.44
N LEU A 38 4.75 0.98 13.00
CA LEU A 38 4.52 0.67 11.59
C LEU A 38 4.62 1.92 10.72
N LEU A 39 4.02 3.04 11.11
CA LEU A 39 4.09 4.29 10.35
C LEU A 39 5.51 4.85 10.25
N GLU A 40 6.30 4.74 11.32
CA GLU A 40 7.72 5.12 11.34
C GLU A 40 8.50 4.26 10.32
N LEU A 41 8.37 2.94 10.39
CA LEU A 41 9.06 2.02 9.48
C LEU A 41 8.62 2.19 8.02
N MET A 42 7.34 2.47 7.78
CA MET A 42 6.84 2.80 6.44
C MET A 42 7.51 4.06 5.87
N ALA A 43 7.79 5.07 6.69
CA ALA A 43 8.47 6.27 6.25
C ALA A 43 9.92 5.98 5.83
N GLU A 44 10.62 5.13 6.58
CA GLU A 44 11.99 4.67 6.26
C GLU A 44 12.03 3.98 4.88
N HIS A 45 11.14 3.01 4.62
CA HIS A 45 11.08 2.35 3.32
C HIS A 45 10.75 3.31 2.17
N VAL A 46 9.90 4.32 2.38
CA VAL A 46 9.62 5.33 1.34
C VAL A 46 10.88 6.10 0.96
N ASP A 47 11.72 6.45 1.93
CA ASP A 47 12.97 7.14 1.69
C ASP A 47 14.00 6.22 1.02
N GLU A 48 14.08 4.95 1.41
CA GLU A 48 14.92 3.95 0.74
C GLU A 48 14.51 3.71 -0.71
N ILE A 49 13.21 3.56 -0.99
CA ILE A 49 12.67 3.42 -2.36
C ILE A 49 13.15 4.59 -3.22
N ARG A 50 13.02 5.83 -2.72
CA ARG A 50 13.43 7.03 -3.45
C ARG A 50 14.93 7.02 -3.74
N GLN A 51 15.76 6.74 -2.73
CA GLN A 51 17.22 6.73 -2.85
C GLN A 51 17.73 5.64 -3.80
N ARG A 52 17.16 4.42 -3.72
CA ARG A 52 17.56 3.29 -4.58
C ARG A 52 17.09 3.49 -6.02
N HIS A 53 15.84 3.94 -6.19
CA HIS A 53 15.29 4.24 -7.51
C HIS A 53 16.10 5.33 -8.22
N SER A 54 16.51 6.40 -7.53
CA SER A 54 17.32 7.46 -8.14
C SER A 54 18.70 6.99 -8.60
N LYS A 55 19.22 5.90 -8.02
CA LYS A 55 20.50 5.29 -8.39
C LYS A 55 20.35 4.20 -9.46
N GLY A 56 19.14 3.90 -9.93
CA GLY A 56 18.86 2.78 -10.82
C GLY A 56 19.03 1.40 -10.15
N ASP A 57 19.12 1.34 -8.82
CA ASP A 57 19.25 0.10 -8.05
C ASP A 57 17.89 -0.59 -7.94
N LYS A 58 17.73 -1.73 -8.62
CA LYS A 58 16.49 -2.52 -8.66
C LYS A 58 16.02 -3.01 -7.28
N HIS A 59 16.85 -2.94 -6.25
CA HIS A 59 16.45 -3.27 -4.88
C HIS A 59 15.30 -2.39 -4.38
N TYR A 60 15.03 -1.22 -4.99
CA TYR A 60 13.82 -0.42 -4.70
C TYR A 60 12.51 -1.23 -4.81
N LEU A 61 12.48 -2.30 -5.63
CA LEU A 61 11.32 -3.18 -5.76
C LEU A 61 11.09 -4.03 -4.51
N ILE A 62 12.16 -4.44 -3.82
CA ILE A 62 12.07 -5.16 -2.55
C ILE A 62 11.53 -4.23 -1.48
N GLU A 63 12.11 -3.04 -1.35
CA GLU A 63 11.60 -2.01 -0.42
C GLU A 63 10.13 -1.65 -0.67
N THR A 64 9.71 -1.65 -1.94
CA THR A 64 8.30 -1.45 -2.32
C THR A 64 7.43 -2.62 -1.86
N GLY A 65 7.95 -3.85 -1.93
CA GLY A 65 7.31 -5.05 -1.39
C GLY A 65 7.17 -5.00 0.13
N ASP A 66 8.22 -4.58 0.83
CA ASP A 66 8.21 -4.44 2.29
C ASP A 66 7.19 -3.38 2.73
N LEU A 67 7.17 -2.23 2.05
CA LEU A 67 6.15 -1.20 2.27
C LEU A 67 4.73 -1.73 2.03
N LEU A 68 4.52 -2.60 1.04
CA LEU A 68 3.22 -3.22 0.79
C LEU A 68 2.80 -4.16 1.93
N ILE A 69 3.73 -4.92 2.51
CA ILE A 69 3.49 -5.77 3.68
C ILE A 69 3.08 -4.90 4.87
N LEU A 70 3.83 -3.83 5.16
CA LEU A 70 3.51 -2.91 6.26
C LEU A 70 2.14 -2.23 6.09
N CYS A 71 1.78 -1.87 4.85
CA CYS A 71 0.43 -1.38 4.54
C CYS A 71 -0.65 -2.40 4.95
N PHE A 72 -0.43 -3.69 4.66
CA PHE A 72 -1.38 -4.74 5.06
C PHE A 72 -1.43 -4.97 6.56
N GLU A 73 -0.28 -4.91 7.24
CA GLU A 73 -0.23 -4.96 8.71
C GLU A 73 -1.03 -3.83 9.33
N LEU A 74 -0.88 -2.60 8.84
CA LEU A 74 -1.59 -1.43 9.37
C LEU A 74 -3.12 -1.52 9.14
N ILE A 75 -3.54 -2.04 7.98
CA ILE A 75 -4.96 -2.32 7.71
C ILE A 75 -5.50 -3.35 8.71
N LYS A 76 -4.71 -4.39 8.99
CA LYS A 76 -5.09 -5.46 9.93
C LYS A 76 -5.13 -4.96 11.38
N GLU A 77 -4.17 -4.14 11.80
CA GLU A 77 -4.13 -3.46 13.11
C GLU A 77 -5.41 -2.63 13.32
N SER A 78 -5.89 -1.99 12.25
CA SER A 78 -7.16 -1.25 12.22
C SER A 78 -8.41 -2.15 12.18
N LYS A 79 -8.27 -3.45 12.45
CA LYS A 79 -9.33 -4.48 12.41
C LYS A 79 -10.11 -4.50 11.09
N SER A 80 -9.46 -4.11 10.00
CA SER A 80 -10.07 -4.03 8.67
C SER A 80 -9.60 -5.17 7.77
N CYS A 81 -10.43 -5.53 6.78
CA CYS A 81 -10.09 -6.54 5.79
C CYS A 81 -9.32 -5.91 4.61
N PRO A 82 -8.10 -6.36 4.29
CA PRO A 82 -7.33 -5.87 3.15
C PRO A 82 -8.09 -5.88 1.83
N ASP A 83 -8.85 -6.95 1.53
CA ASP A 83 -9.64 -7.04 0.29
C ASP A 83 -10.70 -5.91 0.20
N VAL A 84 -11.33 -5.58 1.33
CA VAL A 84 -12.34 -4.52 1.41
C VAL A 84 -11.70 -3.16 1.18
N ILE A 85 -10.54 -2.90 1.79
CA ILE A 85 -9.80 -1.65 1.61
C ILE A 85 -9.32 -1.52 0.16
N LEU A 86 -8.72 -2.56 -0.42
CA LEU A 86 -8.30 -2.58 -1.82
C LEU A 86 -9.47 -2.31 -2.77
N PHE A 87 -10.62 -2.94 -2.55
CA PHE A 87 -11.82 -2.71 -3.35
C PHE A 87 -12.28 -1.24 -3.32
N ARG A 88 -12.27 -0.63 -2.13
CA ARG A 88 -12.56 0.81 -1.98
C ARG A 88 -11.53 1.67 -2.71
N CYS A 89 -10.24 1.33 -2.62
CA CYS A 89 -9.17 2.01 -3.34
C CYS A 89 -9.35 1.91 -4.86
N TYR A 90 -9.66 0.73 -5.40
CA TYR A 90 -9.94 0.58 -6.84
C TYR A 90 -11.07 1.48 -7.30
N GLY A 91 -12.18 1.53 -6.56
CA GLY A 91 -13.30 2.42 -6.87
C GLY A 91 -12.89 3.90 -6.87
N ARG A 92 -12.02 4.32 -5.95
CA ARG A 92 -11.47 5.68 -5.92
C ARG A 92 -10.55 5.95 -7.12
N TYR A 93 -9.65 5.04 -7.45
CA TYR A 93 -8.70 5.21 -8.56
C TYR A 93 -9.37 5.15 -9.94
N HIS A 94 -10.40 4.32 -10.11
CA HIS A 94 -11.22 4.31 -11.33
C HIS A 94 -11.90 5.65 -11.62
N LYS A 95 -12.22 6.44 -10.59
CA LYS A 95 -12.77 7.80 -10.75
C LYS A 95 -11.67 8.86 -10.89
N LYS A 96 -10.68 8.81 -10.00
CA LYS A 96 -9.62 9.81 -9.90
C LYS A 96 -8.71 9.84 -11.13
N LEU A 97 -8.32 8.70 -11.68
CA LEU A 97 -7.39 8.66 -12.81
C LEU A 97 -7.97 9.31 -14.08
N PRO A 98 -9.20 8.98 -14.53
CA PRO A 98 -9.83 9.71 -15.64
C PRO A 98 -9.98 11.21 -15.40
N GLU A 99 -10.29 11.64 -14.18
CA GLU A 99 -10.38 13.08 -13.83
C GLU A 99 -9.02 13.78 -13.97
N LEU A 100 -7.95 13.17 -13.48
CA LEU A 100 -6.59 13.69 -13.63
C LEU A 100 -6.18 13.74 -15.10
N ILE A 101 -6.49 12.71 -15.88
CA ILE A 101 -6.22 12.69 -17.32
C ILE A 101 -6.99 13.83 -18.01
N LYS A 102 -8.29 14.00 -17.74
CA LYS A 102 -9.07 15.12 -18.30
C LYS A 102 -8.46 16.48 -17.95
N LYS A 103 -8.01 16.66 -16.70
CA LYS A 103 -7.38 17.90 -16.24
C LYS A 103 -6.09 18.21 -17.00
N VAL A 104 -5.29 17.20 -17.34
CA VAL A 104 -4.02 17.38 -18.06
C VAL A 104 -4.21 17.42 -19.58
N SER A 105 -5.14 16.63 -20.12
CA SER A 105 -5.45 16.53 -21.56
C SER A 105 -6.34 17.67 -22.09
N GLY A 106 -6.91 18.50 -21.21
CA GLY A 106 -7.27 19.87 -21.53
C GLY A 106 -8.69 20.32 -21.16
N ASP A 107 -8.88 21.57 -20.72
CA ASP A 107 -8.08 22.76 -21.03
C ASP A 107 -7.61 22.85 -22.50
N ALA A 108 -8.17 22.03 -23.39
CA ALA A 108 -7.93 22.00 -24.83
C ALA A 108 -8.88 22.97 -25.57
N ARG A 109 -9.60 23.82 -24.83
CA ARG A 109 -10.48 24.88 -25.36
C ARG A 109 -9.87 26.28 -25.28
N LYS A 110 -8.55 26.42 -25.12
CA LYS A 110 -7.83 27.71 -25.20
C LYS A 110 -6.89 27.88 -26.41
N PHE A 111 -6.80 26.89 -27.29
CA PHE A 111 -6.07 27.03 -28.56
C PHE A 111 -7.00 26.75 -29.73
N LYS A 112 -7.81 27.77 -30.08
CA LYS A 112 -8.27 28.09 -31.43
C LYS A 112 -8.92 29.47 -31.36
N ARG A 113 -8.10 30.48 -31.64
CA ARG A 113 -8.56 31.72 -32.28
C ARG A 113 -8.91 31.40 -33.72
#